data_AF-A0A369I9R4-F1
#
_entry.id   AF-A0A369I9R4-F1
#
_cell.length_a   1.000
_cell.length_b   1.000
_cell.length_c   1.000
_cell.angle_alpha   90.00
_cell.angle_beta   90.00
_cell.angle_gamma   90.00
#
_symmetry.space_group_name_H-M   'P 1'
#
loop_
_entity.id
_entity.type
_entity.pdbx_description
1 polymer ?
#
loop_
_entity_poly.entity_id
_entity_poly.type
_entity_poly.pdbx_seq_one_letter_code
_entity_poly.pdbx_strand_id
1 'polypeptide(L)'
;MKPTLVHKLCCPFDKQDLQLTIIKQDTDQNIIEGLLTCETCRRYYPIVYGIPIMNPDEYREKQLEEPILQRWSKQLGAGFKEKLLK
;
A
#
# COMPACT_ATOMS: atom_id res chain seq x y z
N MET A 1 -5.77 -5.71 8.85
CA MET A 1 -6.80 -4.74 8.40
C MET A 1 -7.98 -5.47 7.75
N LYS A 2 -9.22 -5.14 8.12
CA LYS A 2 -10.40 -5.69 7.41
C LYS A 2 -10.46 -5.13 5.97
N PRO A 3 -10.70 -5.96 4.93
CA PRO A 3 -10.82 -5.48 3.55
C PRO A 3 -11.88 -4.40 3.37
N THR A 4 -13.01 -4.52 4.10
CA THR A 4 -14.11 -3.55 4.04
C THR A 4 -13.74 -2.14 4.51
N LEU A 5 -12.65 -1.98 5.26
CA LEU A 5 -12.17 -0.66 5.68
C LEU A 5 -11.68 0.17 4.48
N VAL A 6 -11.16 -0.47 3.43
CA VAL A 6 -10.63 0.23 2.25
C VAL A 6 -11.70 1.07 1.57
N HIS A 7 -12.96 0.59 1.53
CA HIS A 7 -14.09 1.34 0.97
C HIS A 7 -14.46 2.61 1.76
N LYS A 8 -13.88 2.81 2.95
CA LYS A 8 -14.07 4.01 3.77
C LYS A 8 -12.83 4.92 3.76
N LEU A 9 -11.74 4.48 3.13
CA LEU A 9 -10.51 5.24 3.02
C LEU A 9 -10.46 5.94 1.66
N CYS A 10 -9.80 7.09 1.63
CA CYS A 10 -9.47 7.80 0.42
C CYS A 10 -8.03 8.31 0.52
N CYS A 11 -7.48 8.78 -0.61
CA CYS A 11 -6.16 9.38 -0.62
C CYS A 11 -6.15 10.65 0.26
N PRO A 12 -5.18 10.79 1.19
CA PRO A 12 -5.13 11.93 2.10
C PRO A 12 -4.87 13.26 1.38
N PHE A 13 -4.29 13.25 0.17
CA PHE A 13 -3.91 14.43 -0.58
C PHE A 13 -5.01 14.98 -1.50
N ASP A 14 -5.65 14.11 -2.28
CA ASP A 14 -6.62 14.51 -3.32
C ASP A 14 -8.03 13.94 -3.11
N LYS A 15 -8.22 13.15 -2.03
CA LYS A 15 -9.49 12.53 -1.62
C LYS A 15 -10.07 11.53 -2.63
N GLN A 16 -9.29 11.10 -3.61
CA GLN A 16 -9.71 10.08 -4.59
C GLN A 16 -9.66 8.67 -4.00
N ASP A 17 -10.31 7.74 -4.69
CA ASP A 17 -10.36 6.34 -4.30
C ASP A 17 -8.98 5.67 -4.35
N LEU A 18 -8.81 4.63 -3.53
CA LEU A 18 -7.58 3.86 -3.41
C LEU A 18 -7.77 2.45 -3.98
N GLN A 19 -6.87 2.04 -4.87
CA GLN A 19 -6.76 0.67 -5.35
C GLN A 19 -5.95 -0.16 -4.35
N LEU A 20 -6.53 -1.26 -3.88
CA LEU A 20 -5.86 -2.21 -2.99
C LEU A 20 -5.18 -3.33 -3.80
N THR A 21 -3.90 -3.56 -3.51
CA THR A 21 -3.17 -4.78 -3.89
C THR A 21 -2.89 -5.58 -2.62
N ILE A 22 -3.42 -6.80 -2.54
CA ILE A 22 -3.22 -7.69 -1.39
C ILE A 22 -1.95 -8.51 -1.61
N ILE A 23 -1.09 -8.55 -0.59
CA ILE A 23 0.18 -9.29 -0.62
C ILE A 23 0.12 -10.50 0.32
N LYS A 24 -0.44 -10.29 1.52
CA LYS A 24 -0.62 -11.36 2.51
C LYS A 24 -1.88 -11.13 3.33
N GLN A 25 -2.64 -12.20 3.54
CA GLN A 25 -3.78 -12.23 4.46
C GLN A 25 -3.55 -13.27 5.57
N ASP A 26 -4.27 -13.12 6.67
CA ASP A 26 -4.39 -14.15 7.70
C ASP A 26 -5.54 -15.14 7.39
N THR A 27 -5.79 -16.08 8.30
CA THR A 27 -6.85 -17.09 8.19
C THR A 27 -8.25 -16.49 8.15
N ASP A 28 -8.44 -15.31 8.72
CA ASP A 28 -9.72 -14.59 8.79
C ASP A 28 -9.85 -13.58 7.63
N GLN A 29 -8.99 -13.69 6.61
CA GLN A 29 -8.93 -12.81 5.45
C GLN A 29 -8.61 -11.34 5.77
N ASN A 30 -8.09 -11.03 6.96
CA ASN A 30 -7.56 -9.71 7.23
C ASN A 30 -6.28 -9.51 6.44
N ILE A 31 -6.13 -8.33 5.85
CA ILE A 31 -4.93 -7.92 5.14
C ILE A 31 -3.84 -7.67 6.18
N ILE A 32 -2.78 -8.46 6.13
CA ILE A 32 -1.57 -8.32 6.96
C ILE A 32 -0.51 -7.52 6.21
N GLU A 33 -0.39 -7.76 4.90
CA GLU A 33 0.49 -6.98 4.02
C GLU A 33 -0.25 -6.63 2.73
N GLY A 34 -0.01 -5.42 2.22
CA GLY A 34 -0.64 -4.93 1.01
C GLY A 34 -0.15 -3.54 0.62
N LEU A 35 -0.67 -3.03 -0.49
CA LEU A 35 -0.38 -1.71 -1.01
C LEU A 35 -1.69 -1.03 -1.39
N LEU A 36 -1.91 0.18 -0.89
CA LEU A 36 -2.95 1.08 -1.39
C LEU A 36 -2.30 2.04 -2.38
N THR A 37 -2.87 2.19 -3.57
CA THR A 37 -2.37 3.11 -4.59
C THR A 37 -3.49 4.05 -5.02
N CYS A 38 -3.23 5.34 -5.05
CA CYS A 38 -4.12 6.31 -5.67
C CYS A 38 -3.79 6.40 -7.17
N GLU A 39 -4.75 6.14 -8.05
CA GLU A 39 -4.52 6.22 -9.51
C GLU A 39 -4.42 7.67 -10.02
N THR A 40 -4.89 8.65 -9.23
CA THR A 40 -4.88 10.07 -9.60
C THR A 40 -3.56 10.75 -9.28
N CYS A 41 -3.17 10.87 -8.00
CA CYS A 41 -1.88 11.45 -7.61
C CYS A 41 -0.71 10.45 -7.66
N ARG A 42 -0.98 9.17 -7.98
CA ARG A 42 0.02 8.10 -8.13
C ARG A 42 0.79 7.75 -6.85
N ARG A 43 0.31 8.20 -5.70
CA ARG A 43 0.89 7.87 -4.38
C ARG A 43 0.55 6.46 -3.98
N TYR A 44 1.48 5.81 -3.30
CA TYR A 44 1.27 4.52 -2.65
C TYR A 44 1.39 4.63 -1.14
N TYR A 45 0.67 3.76 -0.44
CA TYR A 45 0.62 3.63 1.01
C TYR A 45 0.75 2.14 1.37
N PRO A 46 1.87 1.72 1.96
CA PRO A 46 2.07 0.33 2.34
C PRO A 46 1.19 -0.05 3.54
N ILE A 47 0.67 -1.27 3.53
CA ILE A 47 0.02 -1.91 4.67
C ILE A 47 1.02 -2.90 5.26
N VAL A 48 1.41 -2.69 6.51
CA VAL A 48 2.40 -3.51 7.22
C VAL A 48 1.81 -3.94 8.55
N TYR A 49 1.84 -5.24 8.85
CA TYR A 49 1.16 -5.83 10.03
C TYR A 49 -0.32 -5.42 10.15
N GLY A 50 -0.98 -5.22 8.99
CA GLY A 50 -2.37 -4.80 8.92
C GLY A 50 -2.62 -3.34 9.31
N ILE A 51 -1.58 -2.50 9.35
CA ILE A 51 -1.67 -1.06 9.59
C ILE A 51 -1.34 -0.33 8.27
N PRO A 52 -2.29 0.44 7.70
CA PRO A 52 -2.00 1.29 6.54
C PRO A 52 -1.16 2.51 6.97
N ILE A 53 0.02 2.66 6.37
CA ILE A 53 0.92 3.80 6.63
C ILE A 53 0.63 4.89 5.59
N MET A 54 -0.14 5.89 5.99
CA MET A 54 -0.65 6.97 5.11
C MET A 54 -0.04 8.33 5.44
N ASN A 55 1.22 8.32 5.90
CA ASN A 55 1.91 9.51 6.34
C ASN A 55 2.12 10.49 5.16
N PRO A 56 2.03 11.81 5.42
CA PRO A 56 2.53 12.82 4.50
C PRO A 56 4.02 12.63 4.20
N ASP A 57 4.48 13.13 3.04
CA ASP A 57 5.86 12.90 2.56
C ASP A 57 6.94 13.37 3.53
N GLU A 58 6.69 14.46 4.26
CA GLU A 58 7.61 15.00 5.26
C GLU A 58 7.88 14.04 6.44
N TYR A 59 6.97 13.09 6.68
CA TYR A 59 7.09 12.07 7.73
C TYR A 59 7.33 10.66 7.17
N ARG A 60 7.70 10.53 5.88
CA ARG A 60 8.00 9.23 5.27
C ARG A 60 9.47 8.87 5.44
N GLU A 61 9.70 7.70 6.01
CA GLU A 61 11.03 7.14 6.19
C GLU A 61 11.34 6.10 5.12
N LYS A 62 11.75 6.57 3.93
CA LYS A 62 12.01 5.69 2.77
C LYS A 62 12.96 4.53 3.06
N GLN A 63 13.93 4.73 3.93
CA GLN A 63 14.90 3.69 4.31
C GLN A 63 14.25 2.51 5.03
N LEU A 64 13.15 2.74 5.75
CA LEU A 64 12.36 1.69 6.41
C LEU A 64 11.38 1.03 5.43
N GLU A 65 10.88 1.78 4.44
CA GLU A 65 9.97 1.27 3.41
C GLU A 65 10.69 0.39 2.37
N GLU A 66 11.91 0.77 1.96
CA GLU A 66 12.65 0.14 0.86
C GLU A 66 12.82 -1.39 1.00
N PRO A 67 13.23 -1.95 2.16
CA PRO A 67 13.39 -3.40 2.31
C PRO A 67 12.08 -4.17 2.08
N ILE A 68 10.96 -3.57 2.51
CA ILE A 68 9.61 -4.14 2.36
C ILE A 68 9.21 -4.14 0.89
N LEU A 69 9.41 -3.00 0.21
CA LEU A 69 9.10 -2.86 -1.22
C LEU A 69 9.94 -3.81 -2.09
N GLN A 70 11.23 -3.98 -1.77
CA GLN A 70 12.11 -4.92 -2.46
C GLN A 70 11.64 -6.38 -2.28
N ARG A 71 11.24 -6.75 -1.07
CA ARG A 71 10.66 -8.08 -0.79
C ARG A 71 9.40 -8.31 -1.60
N TRP A 72 8.49 -7.34 -1.63
CA TRP A 72 7.23 -7.42 -2.37
C TRP A 72 7.46 -7.45 -3.89
N SER A 73 8.41 -6.66 -4.41
CA SER A 73 8.79 -6.69 -5.82
C SER A 73 9.28 -8.07 -6.27
N LYS A 74 9.99 -8.80 -5.41
CA LYS A 74 10.42 -10.17 -5.70
C LYS A 74 9.23 -11.15 -5.70
N GLN A 75 8.26 -10.96 -4.82
CA GLN A 75 7.07 -11.84 -4.71
C GLN A 75 6.06 -11.62 -5.82
N LEU A 76 5.85 -10.37 -6.25
CA LEU A 76 4.81 -9.98 -7.21
C LEU A 76 5.32 -9.87 -8.66
N GLY A 77 6.64 -9.87 -8.87
CA GLY A 77 7.24 -9.79 -10.20
C GLY A 77 7.28 -8.39 -10.81
N ALA A 78 7.58 -8.32 -12.11
CA ALA A 78 7.93 -7.08 -12.82
C ALA A 78 6.82 -6.01 -12.81
N GLY A 79 5.54 -6.41 -12.90
CA GLY A 79 4.41 -5.47 -12.95
C GLY A 79 4.20 -4.64 -11.67
N PHE A 80 4.81 -5.03 -10.55
CA PHE A 80 4.74 -4.27 -9.30
C PHE A 80 5.64 -3.03 -9.31
N LYS A 81 6.83 -3.11 -9.94
CA LYS A 81 7.75 -1.97 -10.03
C LYS A 81 7.15 -0.80 -10.80
N GLU A 82 6.37 -1.09 -11.85
CA GLU A 82 5.69 -0.07 -12.64
C GLU A 82 4.61 0.68 -11.86
N LYS A 83 3.99 0.06 -10.84
CA LYS A 83 3.02 0.72 -9.95
C LYS A 83 3.65 1.58 -8.86
N LEU A 84 4.92 1.34 -8.53
CA LEU A 84 5.68 2.14 -7.55
C LEU A 84 6.39 3.35 -8.18
N LEU A 85 6.69 3.28 -9.48
CA LEU A 85 7.53 4.24 -10.20
C LEU A 85 6.77 5.13 -11.21
N LYS A 86 5.47 4.90 -11.42
CA LYS A 86 4.65 5.79 -12.24
C LYS A 86 4.16 6.97 -11.44
#